data_AF-A0A5B7HV05-F1
#
_entry.id   AF-A0A5B7HV05-F1
#
_cell.length_a   1.000
_cell.length_b   1.000
_cell.length_c   1.000
_cell.angle_alpha   90.00
_cell.angle_beta   90.00
_cell.angle_gamma   90.00
#
_symmetry.space_group_name_H-M   'P 1'
#
loop_
_entity.id
_entity.type
_entity.pdbx_description
1 polymer ?
#
loop_
_entity_poly.entity_id
_entity_poly.type
_entity_poly.pdbx_seq_one_letter_code
_entity_poly.pdbx_strand_id
1 'polypeptide(L)'
;MCLCLVPTGGLARPPVDVLDAWVKASPRGDPQWPDIQILLVGATLAQDYGFFSPAAYNLDAYKIKNYLGEIYGERGFTMRPILLHPKSRGTVTLRSKDPRETPLVDVGYLTHPDDVATLVEGIKLTLALGNASALRRDFGAKFFDKPLPECASQTTGSDAYWSCYVRQMSSTFLHMAGTCKMGPKTDRMAVVDNKLRCVCVS
;
A
#
# COMPACT_ATOMS: atom_id res chain seq x y z
N MET A 1 15.76 6.15 -20.25
CA MET A 1 15.37 6.22 -21.68
C MET A 1 15.67 4.87 -22.31
N CYS A 2 14.64 4.05 -22.52
CA CYS A 2 14.61 3.05 -23.58
C CYS A 2 13.14 2.73 -23.91
N LEU A 3 12.71 3.18 -25.10
CA LEU A 3 11.66 2.60 -25.98
C LEU A 3 11.96 1.09 -26.17
N CYS A 4 11.08 0.13 -26.49
CA CYS A 4 9.82 0.02 -27.24
C CYS A 4 9.25 -1.39 -26.91
N LEU A 5 7.95 -1.70 -27.07
CA LEU A 5 7.36 -2.25 -28.29
C LEU A 5 5.84 -2.32 -28.12
N VAL A 6 5.09 -1.95 -29.16
CA VAL A 6 3.67 -2.29 -29.32
C VAL A 6 3.61 -3.60 -30.10
N PRO A 7 3.11 -4.72 -29.55
CA PRO A 7 2.75 -5.88 -30.34
C PRO A 7 1.25 -5.80 -30.68
N THR A 8 0.97 -5.63 -31.97
CA THR A 8 -0.30 -5.97 -32.59
C THR A 8 -0.38 -7.49 -32.72
N GLY A 9 -0.87 -8.19 -31.70
CA GLY A 9 -1.02 -9.64 -31.74
C GLY A 9 -1.94 -10.14 -30.62
N GLY A 10 -3.00 -10.85 -31.01
CA GLY A 10 -3.97 -11.41 -30.08
C GLY A 10 -3.46 -12.72 -29.50
N LEU A 11 -2.64 -12.66 -28.44
CA LEU A 11 -2.41 -13.74 -27.47
C LEU A 11 -1.79 -13.13 -26.20
N ALA A 12 -2.58 -13.15 -25.11
CA ALA A 12 -2.23 -12.94 -23.70
C ALA A 12 -1.34 -11.74 -23.32
N ARG A 13 -1.93 -10.53 -23.25
CA ARG A 13 -1.49 -9.57 -22.23
C ARG A 13 -1.79 -10.16 -20.85
N PRO A 14 -0.91 -10.08 -19.84
CA PRO A 14 -1.39 -10.16 -18.47
C PRO A 14 -2.49 -9.08 -18.33
N PRO A 15 -3.66 -9.40 -17.76
CA PRO A 15 -4.80 -8.49 -17.72
C PRO A 15 -4.54 -7.20 -16.93
N VAL A 16 -3.37 -7.09 -16.29
CA VAL A 16 -2.95 -5.98 -15.46
C VAL A 16 -1.47 -5.69 -15.73
N ASP A 17 -1.17 -4.55 -16.34
CA ASP A 17 0.19 -4.03 -16.42
C ASP A 17 0.58 -3.44 -15.07
N VAL A 18 1.75 -3.81 -14.56
CA VAL A 18 2.30 -3.30 -13.30
C VAL A 18 3.60 -2.57 -13.58
N LEU A 19 3.70 -1.35 -13.05
CA LEU A 19 4.92 -0.55 -13.08
C LEU A 19 5.29 -0.15 -11.65
N ASP A 20 6.55 -0.34 -11.31
CA ASP A 20 7.10 0.02 -10.01
C ASP A 20 8.13 1.15 -10.13
N ALA A 21 8.06 2.07 -9.18
CA ALA A 21 9.09 3.08 -8.97
C ALA A 21 9.37 3.24 -7.47
N TRP A 22 10.64 3.33 -7.08
CA TRP A 22 11.05 3.60 -5.71
C TRP A 22 11.52 5.04 -5.61
N VAL A 23 10.91 5.79 -4.71
CA VAL A 23 11.14 7.24 -4.58
C VAL A 23 11.36 7.60 -3.12
N LYS A 24 12.08 8.71 -2.93
CA LYS A 24 12.18 9.40 -1.66
C LYS A 24 11.09 10.47 -1.61
N ALA A 25 10.08 10.26 -0.76
CA ALA A 25 8.95 11.16 -0.59
C ALA A 25 9.07 12.02 0.67
N SER A 26 9.45 11.43 1.82
CA SER A 26 9.58 12.18 3.07
C SER A 26 10.83 13.07 3.02
N PRO A 27 10.76 14.33 3.49
CA PRO A 27 11.95 15.18 3.63
C PRO A 27 12.88 14.72 4.77
N ARG A 28 12.49 13.69 5.55
CA ARG A 28 13.23 13.19 6.70
C ARG A 28 14.02 11.93 6.35
N GLY A 29 15.18 11.74 6.99
CA GLY A 29 16.04 10.56 6.82
C GLY A 29 17.01 10.71 5.65
N ASP A 30 17.58 9.59 5.21
CA ASP A 30 18.57 9.56 4.14
C ASP A 30 17.93 9.88 2.77
N PRO A 31 18.40 10.91 2.03
CA PRO A 31 17.84 11.29 0.74
C PRO A 31 18.06 10.25 -0.37
N GLN A 32 19.03 9.34 -0.24
CA GLN A 32 19.30 8.27 -1.21
C GLN A 32 18.48 7.01 -0.93
N TRP A 33 17.84 6.92 0.23
CA TRP A 33 17.13 5.73 0.67
C TRP A 33 15.62 5.89 0.45
N PRO A 34 15.01 5.19 -0.52
CA PRO A 34 13.59 5.36 -0.84
C PRO A 34 12.71 4.94 0.34
N ASP A 35 11.62 5.67 0.55
CA ASP A 35 10.64 5.39 1.61
C ASP A 35 9.25 5.07 1.07
N ILE A 36 9.02 5.33 -0.23
CA ILE A 36 7.79 5.01 -0.93
C ILE A 36 8.10 4.23 -2.21
N GLN A 37 7.38 3.14 -2.43
CA GLN A 37 7.21 2.52 -3.74
C GLN A 37 5.89 3.00 -4.34
N ILE A 38 5.93 3.52 -5.56
CA ILE A 38 4.74 3.82 -6.36
C ILE A 38 4.46 2.59 -7.21
N LEU A 39 3.42 1.84 -6.85
CA LEU A 39 2.90 0.72 -7.60
C LEU A 39 1.78 1.23 -8.50
N LEU A 40 2.04 1.37 -9.80
CA LEU A 40 1.03 1.64 -10.80
C LEU A 40 0.46 0.32 -11.30
N VAL A 41 -0.87 0.21 -11.23
CA VAL A 41 -1.63 -0.95 -11.66
C VAL A 41 -2.56 -0.48 -12.77
N GLY A 42 -2.50 -1.10 -13.95
CA GLY A 42 -3.35 -0.82 -15.11
C GLY A 42 -4.82 -1.26 -14.94
N ALA A 43 -5.34 -1.15 -13.73
CA ALA A 43 -6.70 -1.44 -13.34
C ALA A 43 -7.15 -0.53 -12.19
N THR A 44 -8.44 -0.24 -12.11
CA THR A 44 -9.05 0.41 -10.94
C THR A 44 -9.50 -0.64 -9.93
N LEU A 45 -9.64 -0.25 -8.66
CA LEU A 45 -10.30 -1.09 -7.64
C LEU A 45 -11.79 -1.35 -7.94
N ALA A 46 -12.36 -0.65 -8.91
CA ALA A 46 -13.75 -0.71 -9.33
C ALA A 46 -13.98 -1.59 -10.56
N GLN A 47 -12.91 -2.06 -11.20
CA GLN A 47 -12.98 -2.74 -12.49
C GLN A 47 -13.73 -4.08 -12.43
N ASP A 48 -13.72 -4.73 -11.27
CA ASP A 48 -14.38 -6.02 -11.04
C ASP A 48 -15.76 -5.91 -10.38
N TYR A 49 -16.36 -4.70 -10.37
CA TYR A 49 -17.64 -4.43 -9.73
C TYR A 49 -17.69 -4.78 -8.23
N GLY A 50 -16.53 -4.81 -7.56
CA GLY A 50 -16.41 -5.16 -6.15
C GLY A 50 -16.42 -6.67 -5.87
N PHE A 51 -16.26 -7.51 -6.90
CA PHE A 51 -16.30 -8.97 -6.76
C PHE A 51 -15.05 -9.55 -6.06
N PHE A 52 -13.85 -9.09 -6.43
CA PHE A 52 -12.59 -9.69 -5.97
C PHE A 52 -11.75 -8.72 -5.13
N SER A 53 -11.67 -7.46 -5.55
CA SER A 53 -10.77 -6.44 -5.02
C SER A 53 -10.98 -6.17 -3.53
N PRO A 54 -12.21 -6.02 -3.00
CA PRO A 54 -12.37 -5.80 -1.57
C PRO A 54 -11.84 -6.95 -0.71
N ALA A 55 -12.10 -8.20 -1.11
CA ALA A 55 -11.61 -9.37 -0.38
C ALA A 55 -10.08 -9.51 -0.48
N ALA A 56 -9.52 -9.36 -1.69
CA ALA A 56 -8.08 -9.48 -1.92
C ALA A 56 -7.25 -8.43 -1.16
N TYR A 57 -7.81 -7.23 -0.97
CA TYR A 57 -7.17 -6.12 -0.28
C TYR A 57 -7.69 -5.91 1.16
N ASN A 58 -8.52 -6.82 1.70
CA ASN A 58 -9.10 -6.68 3.03
C ASN A 58 -9.76 -5.29 3.27
N LEU A 59 -10.51 -4.83 2.27
CA LEU A 59 -11.27 -3.58 2.30
C LEU A 59 -12.74 -3.89 2.60
N ASP A 60 -13.42 -2.94 3.24
CA ASP A 60 -14.87 -3.04 3.45
C ASP A 60 -15.61 -2.95 2.10
N ALA A 61 -16.26 -4.05 1.70
CA ALA A 61 -16.92 -4.16 0.40
C ALA A 61 -18.10 -3.18 0.25
N TYR A 62 -18.83 -2.88 1.32
CA TYR A 62 -19.95 -1.95 1.29
C TYR A 62 -19.44 -0.51 1.11
N LYS A 63 -18.39 -0.14 1.85
CA LYS A 63 -17.71 1.15 1.71
C LYS A 63 -17.15 1.34 0.31
N ILE A 64 -16.42 0.36 -0.22
CA ILE A 64 -15.85 0.43 -1.57
C ILE A 64 -16.95 0.57 -2.62
N LYS A 65 -18.06 -0.17 -2.48
CA LYS A 65 -19.21 -0.03 -3.38
C LYS A 65 -19.83 1.36 -3.36
N ASN A 66 -20.05 1.94 -2.19
CA ASN A 66 -20.65 3.27 -2.08
C ASN A 66 -19.72 4.38 -2.59
N TYR A 67 -18.41 4.21 -2.36
CA TYR A 67 -17.42 5.17 -2.78
C TYR A 67 -17.15 5.11 -4.29
N LEU A 68 -16.78 3.93 -4.80
CA LEU A 68 -16.34 3.72 -6.17
C LEU A 68 -17.44 3.30 -7.15
N GLY A 69 -18.68 3.09 -6.70
CA GLY A 69 -19.78 2.56 -7.52
C GLY A 69 -20.05 3.33 -8.82
N GLU A 70 -19.77 4.64 -8.84
CA GLU A 70 -19.92 5.51 -10.02
C GLU A 70 -18.94 5.18 -11.15
N ILE A 71 -17.82 4.52 -10.83
CA ILE A 71 -16.77 4.13 -11.80
C ILE A 71 -16.66 2.61 -11.96
N TYR A 72 -17.69 1.87 -11.55
CA TYR A 72 -17.72 0.42 -11.71
C TYR A 72 -17.70 0.01 -13.18
N GLY A 73 -16.71 -0.80 -13.55
CA GLY A 73 -16.47 -1.21 -14.94
C GLY A 73 -15.76 -0.17 -15.81
N GLU A 74 -15.49 1.03 -15.29
CA GLU A 74 -14.74 2.05 -16.01
C GLU A 74 -13.27 1.64 -16.13
N ARG A 75 -12.68 1.95 -17.29
CA ARG A 75 -11.26 1.69 -17.55
C ARG A 75 -10.42 2.77 -16.89
N GLY A 76 -9.37 2.36 -16.20
CA GLY A 76 -8.44 3.28 -15.58
C GLY A 76 -7.25 2.56 -14.97
N PHE A 77 -6.46 3.29 -14.20
CA PHE A 77 -5.31 2.76 -13.48
C PHE A 77 -5.33 3.29 -12.05
N THR A 78 -4.63 2.58 -11.16
CA THR A 78 -4.44 2.99 -9.77
C THR A 78 -2.95 3.19 -9.53
N MET A 79 -2.58 4.31 -8.89
CA MET A 79 -1.23 4.52 -8.37
C MET A 79 -1.26 4.40 -6.85
N ARG A 80 -0.59 3.37 -6.32
CA ARG A 80 -0.59 3.06 -4.89
C ARG A 80 0.77 3.42 -4.28
N PRO A 81 0.85 4.40 -3.37
CA PRO A 81 2.04 4.60 -2.57
C PRO A 81 2.12 3.50 -1.50
N ILE A 82 3.21 2.74 -1.49
CA ILE A 82 3.52 1.67 -0.55
C ILE A 82 4.66 2.14 0.35
N LEU A 83 4.44 2.12 1.66
CA LEU A 83 5.44 2.48 2.65
C LEU A 83 6.50 1.37 2.78
N LEU A 84 7.75 1.70 2.50
CA LEU A 84 8.85 0.71 2.45
C LEU A 84 9.46 0.40 3.81
N HIS A 85 9.47 1.39 4.70
CA HIS A 85 10.13 1.31 6.01
C HIS A 85 9.18 1.74 7.13
N PRO A 86 8.09 0.98 7.36
CA PRO A 86 7.16 1.30 8.43
C PRO A 86 7.87 1.32 9.78
N LYS A 87 7.53 2.29 10.63
CA LYS A 87 7.96 2.36 12.03
C LYS A 87 6.96 1.67 12.96
N SER A 88 5.70 1.58 12.56
CA SER A 88 4.70 0.74 13.23
C SER A 88 5.18 -0.71 13.38
N ARG A 89 4.83 -1.33 14.51
CA ARG A 89 5.14 -2.73 14.81
C ARG A 89 3.89 -3.42 15.32
N GLY A 90 3.74 -4.68 14.92
CA GLY A 90 2.71 -5.58 15.37
C GLY A 90 3.27 -6.72 16.22
N THR A 91 2.37 -7.60 16.67
CA THR A 91 2.70 -8.81 17.41
C THR A 91 1.91 -10.01 16.89
N VAL A 92 2.50 -11.18 17.02
CA VAL A 92 1.82 -12.47 16.83
C VAL A 92 2.07 -13.28 18.09
N THR A 93 1.01 -13.68 18.78
CA THR A 93 1.10 -14.43 20.05
C THR A 93 0.20 -15.66 20.01
N LEU A 94 0.59 -16.68 20.78
CA LEU A 94 -0.25 -17.86 20.94
C LEU A 94 -1.52 -17.48 21.71
N ARG A 95 -2.66 -17.96 21.23
CA ARG A 95 -3.95 -17.79 21.92
C ARG A 95 -4.04 -18.67 23.17
N SER A 96 -3.58 -19.92 23.04
CA SER A 96 -3.59 -20.91 24.10
C SER A 96 -2.39 -21.87 23.95
N LYS A 97 -2.37 -22.93 24.77
CA LYS A 97 -1.40 -24.02 24.65
C LYS A 97 -1.75 -25.01 23.53
N ASP A 98 -2.97 -24.98 22.98
CA ASP A 98 -3.36 -25.84 21.87
C ASP A 98 -2.77 -25.29 20.55
N PRO A 99 -1.86 -26.01 19.88
CA PRO A 99 -1.26 -25.55 18.63
C PRO A 99 -2.24 -25.47 17.45
N ARG A 100 -3.47 -25.99 17.59
CA ARG A 100 -4.51 -25.91 16.55
C ARG A 100 -5.31 -24.60 16.60
N GLU A 101 -5.22 -23.86 17.70
CA GLU A 101 -5.92 -22.59 17.81
C GLU A 101 -5.21 -21.51 16.98
N THR A 102 -6.00 -20.74 16.22
CA THR A 102 -5.48 -19.61 15.45
C THR A 102 -4.80 -18.59 16.37
N PRO A 103 -3.55 -18.18 16.07
CA PRO A 103 -2.83 -17.22 16.88
C PRO A 103 -3.54 -15.87 16.93
N LEU A 104 -3.23 -15.08 17.95
CA LEU A 104 -3.61 -13.68 18.03
C LEU A 104 -2.63 -12.88 17.17
N VAL A 105 -3.15 -12.10 16.22
CA VAL A 105 -2.36 -11.25 15.33
C VAL A 105 -2.86 -9.83 15.46
N ASP A 106 -1.99 -8.94 15.93
CA ASP A 106 -2.18 -7.50 15.87
C ASP A 106 -1.09 -6.93 14.98
N VAL A 107 -1.44 -6.45 13.79
CA VAL A 107 -0.45 -5.96 12.83
C VAL A 107 0.07 -4.56 13.19
N GLY A 108 -0.69 -3.81 13.99
CA GLY A 108 -0.29 -2.48 14.44
C GLY A 108 -0.14 -1.45 13.32
N TYR A 109 -0.83 -1.59 12.18
CA TYR A 109 -0.73 -0.65 11.06
C TYR A 109 -0.99 0.80 11.50
N LEU A 110 -0.16 1.72 11.00
CA LEU A 110 -0.33 3.18 11.16
C LEU A 110 -0.39 3.69 12.62
N THR A 111 0.03 2.86 13.58
CA THR A 111 0.20 3.24 15.00
C THR A 111 1.28 4.29 15.21
N HIS A 112 2.29 4.36 14.34
CA HIS A 112 3.33 5.37 14.40
C HIS A 112 2.98 6.54 13.46
N PRO A 113 2.95 7.80 13.94
CA PRO A 113 2.49 8.94 13.15
C PRO A 113 3.33 9.20 11.89
N ASP A 114 4.63 8.87 11.92
CA ASP A 114 5.51 9.02 10.75
C ASP A 114 5.10 8.18 9.54
N ASP A 115 4.47 7.02 9.77
CA ASP A 115 4.05 6.13 8.68
C ASP A 115 2.98 6.82 7.84
N VAL A 116 2.05 7.48 8.53
CA VAL A 116 0.97 8.26 7.91
C VAL A 116 1.53 9.47 7.21
N ALA A 117 2.41 10.24 7.88
CA ALA A 117 3.00 11.43 7.28
C ALA A 117 3.75 11.10 5.98
N THR A 118 4.50 9.98 5.97
CA THR A 118 5.22 9.52 4.78
C THR A 118 4.27 9.07 3.67
N LEU A 119 3.18 8.37 4.00
CA LEU A 119 2.15 8.00 3.03
C LEU A 119 1.42 9.22 2.45
N VAL A 120 1.18 10.27 3.24
CA VAL A 120 0.60 11.54 2.75
C VAL A 120 1.52 12.20 1.71
N GLU A 121 2.83 12.24 1.95
CA GLU A 121 3.79 12.71 0.93
C GLU A 121 3.78 11.81 -0.32
N GLY A 122 3.68 10.49 -0.13
CA GLY A 122 3.49 9.54 -1.22
C GLY A 122 2.24 9.83 -2.07
N ILE A 123 1.11 10.17 -1.43
CA ILE A 123 -0.14 10.56 -2.11
C ILE A 123 0.06 11.86 -2.90
N LYS A 124 0.71 12.87 -2.34
CA LYS A 124 0.99 14.13 -3.06
C LYS A 124 1.80 13.86 -4.33
N LEU A 125 2.80 12.98 -4.26
CA LEU A 125 3.58 12.56 -5.43
C LEU A 125 2.75 11.81 -6.46
N THR A 126 1.91 10.85 -6.06
CA THR A 126 1.07 10.11 -7.01
C THR A 126 0.02 11.00 -7.66
N LEU A 127 -0.52 11.99 -6.95
CA LEU A 127 -1.43 13.00 -7.51
C LEU A 127 -0.72 13.90 -8.53
N ALA A 128 0.52 14.32 -8.26
CA ALA A 128 1.31 15.10 -9.19
C ALA A 128 1.62 14.30 -10.48
N LEU A 129 1.99 13.03 -10.34
CA LEU A 129 2.21 12.12 -11.46
C LEU A 129 0.93 11.85 -12.25
N GLY A 130 -0.17 11.53 -11.58
CA GLY A 130 -1.47 11.28 -12.20
C GLY A 130 -2.03 12.48 -12.96
N ASN A 131 -1.68 13.70 -12.53
CA ASN A 131 -2.04 14.95 -13.21
C ASN A 131 -1.01 15.40 -14.27
N ALA A 132 0.01 14.60 -14.57
CA ALA A 132 0.96 14.92 -15.63
C ALA A 132 0.24 15.15 -16.97
N SER A 133 0.72 16.14 -17.73
CA SER A 133 0.11 16.53 -19.02
C SER A 133 0.04 15.37 -20.01
N ALA A 134 1.04 14.48 -20.01
CA ALA A 134 1.06 13.29 -20.86
C ALA A 134 -0.13 12.35 -20.57
N LEU A 135 -0.43 12.07 -19.30
CA LEU A 135 -1.56 11.21 -18.93
C LEU A 135 -2.90 11.82 -19.31
N ARG A 136 -3.06 13.13 -19.12
CA ARG A 136 -4.30 13.84 -19.48
C ARG A 136 -4.48 13.95 -20.99
N ARG A 137 -3.42 14.33 -21.72
CA ARG A 137 -3.47 14.57 -23.17
C ARG A 137 -3.57 13.27 -23.96
N ASP A 138 -2.76 12.27 -23.62
CA ASP A 138 -2.59 11.08 -24.45
C ASP A 138 -3.57 9.96 -24.06
N PHE A 139 -4.02 9.94 -22.80
CA PHE A 139 -4.93 8.91 -22.27
C PHE A 139 -6.27 9.45 -21.76
N GLY A 140 -6.50 10.77 -21.76
CA GLY A 140 -7.72 11.36 -21.22
C GLY A 140 -7.91 11.10 -19.72
N ALA A 141 -6.83 10.77 -19.00
CA ALA A 141 -6.91 10.36 -17.60
C ALA A 141 -7.47 11.50 -16.74
N LYS A 142 -8.42 11.16 -15.87
CA LYS A 142 -8.99 12.09 -14.88
C LYS A 142 -8.85 11.46 -13.50
N PHE A 143 -8.45 12.28 -12.54
CA PHE A 143 -8.44 11.85 -11.15
C PHE A 143 -9.88 11.64 -10.67
N PHE A 144 -10.12 10.54 -9.95
CA PHE A 144 -11.39 10.32 -9.27
C PHE A 144 -11.42 11.19 -8.01
N ASP A 145 -12.05 12.36 -8.12
CA ASP A 145 -12.00 13.44 -7.12
C ASP A 145 -13.17 13.44 -6.13
N LYS A 146 -14.01 12.40 -6.15
CA LYS A 146 -15.08 12.21 -5.18
C LYS A 146 -14.50 12.19 -3.76
N PRO A 147 -14.91 13.09 -2.86
CA PRO A 147 -14.44 13.09 -1.48
C PRO A 147 -14.86 11.81 -0.75
N LEU A 148 -13.95 11.22 0.02
CA LEU A 148 -14.25 10.11 0.89
C LEU A 148 -15.20 10.55 2.02
N PRO A 149 -16.42 9.99 2.16
CA PRO A 149 -17.42 10.44 3.13
C PRO A 149 -16.93 10.44 4.58
N GLU A 150 -16.13 9.43 4.97
CA GLU A 150 -15.56 9.30 6.31
C GLU A 150 -14.57 10.44 6.67
N CYS A 151 -14.08 11.16 5.66
CA CYS A 151 -13.17 12.28 5.81
C CYS A 151 -13.82 13.64 5.51
N ALA A 152 -15.16 13.70 5.40
CA ALA A 152 -15.90 14.90 5.05
C ALA A 152 -15.74 16.07 6.04
N SER A 153 -15.29 15.80 7.27
CA SER A 153 -14.97 16.85 8.26
C SER A 153 -13.68 17.62 7.96
N GLN A 154 -12.86 17.12 7.03
CA GLN A 154 -11.59 17.72 6.62
C GLN A 154 -11.74 18.45 5.28
N THR A 155 -10.97 19.52 5.08
CA THR A 155 -10.91 20.20 3.78
C THR A 155 -10.30 19.26 2.73
N THR A 156 -11.05 18.94 1.67
CA THR A 156 -10.60 18.07 0.57
C THR A 156 -9.24 18.54 0.03
N GLY A 157 -8.32 17.59 -0.14
CA GLY A 157 -6.97 17.86 -0.65
C GLY A 157 -5.95 18.35 0.40
N SER A 158 -6.37 18.67 1.62
CA SER A 158 -5.46 19.02 2.72
C SER A 158 -4.71 17.81 3.29
N ASP A 159 -3.60 18.05 3.99
CA ASP A 159 -2.84 17.01 4.69
C ASP A 159 -3.69 16.28 5.75
N ALA A 160 -4.62 16.97 6.40
CA ALA A 160 -5.55 16.38 7.36
C ALA A 160 -6.54 15.44 6.66
N TYR A 161 -7.05 15.83 5.49
CA TYR A 161 -7.88 14.98 4.65
C TYR A 161 -7.12 13.74 4.19
N TRP A 162 -5.89 13.89 3.69
CA TRP A 162 -5.09 12.74 3.25
C TRP A 162 -4.67 11.83 4.41
N SER A 163 -4.40 12.39 5.60
CA SER A 163 -4.13 11.60 6.81
C SER A 163 -5.32 10.75 7.23
N CYS A 164 -6.55 11.29 7.07
CA CYS A 164 -7.78 10.55 7.25
C CYS A 164 -7.94 9.49 6.14
N TYR A 165 -7.76 9.86 4.88
CA TYR A 165 -7.86 8.96 3.73
C TYR A 165 -6.94 7.74 3.88
N VAL A 166 -5.68 7.96 4.27
CA VAL A 166 -4.71 6.89 4.56
C VAL A 166 -5.27 5.90 5.59
N ARG A 167 -5.86 6.36 6.70
CA ARG A 167 -6.44 5.46 7.71
C ARG A 167 -7.64 4.69 7.21
N GLN A 168 -8.40 5.29 6.32
CA GLN A 168 -9.67 4.78 5.83
C GLN A 168 -9.52 3.82 4.65
N MET A 169 -8.45 3.96 3.86
CA MET A 169 -8.26 3.29 2.57
C MET A 169 -6.97 2.47 2.47
N SER A 170 -6.08 2.52 3.48
CA SER A 170 -4.89 1.68 3.48
C SER A 170 -5.25 0.20 3.56
N SER A 171 -4.47 -0.59 2.86
CA SER A 171 -4.58 -2.04 2.78
C SER A 171 -3.19 -2.66 2.87
N THR A 172 -3.16 -3.95 3.22
CA THR A 172 -1.92 -4.72 3.26
C THR A 172 -1.45 -5.11 1.87
N PHE A 173 -0.12 -5.18 1.72
CA PHE A 173 0.53 -5.81 0.57
C PHE A 173 1.08 -7.21 0.92
N LEU A 174 0.64 -7.78 2.06
CA LEU A 174 0.92 -9.14 2.53
C LEU A 174 2.41 -9.52 2.69
N HIS A 175 3.30 -8.54 2.81
CA HIS A 175 4.73 -8.73 3.09
C HIS A 175 5.04 -8.74 4.58
N MET A 176 4.42 -9.65 5.34
CA MET A 176 4.65 -9.74 6.79
C MET A 176 6.03 -10.35 7.06
N ALA A 177 6.83 -9.70 7.91
CA ALA A 177 8.15 -10.17 8.30
C ALA A 177 8.53 -9.67 9.70
N GLY A 178 9.60 -10.26 10.27
CA GLY A 178 10.26 -9.72 11.46
C GLY A 178 9.80 -10.27 12.82
N THR A 179 8.91 -11.27 12.85
CA THR A 179 8.48 -11.93 14.11
C THR A 179 9.62 -12.68 14.81
N CYS A 180 10.58 -13.22 14.06
CA CYS A 180 11.81 -13.83 14.57
C CYS A 180 13.04 -13.04 14.11
N LYS A 181 13.34 -11.94 14.80
CA LYS A 181 14.46 -11.04 14.43
C LYS A 181 15.80 -11.78 14.44
N MET A 182 16.57 -11.63 13.37
CA MET A 182 17.97 -12.05 13.32
C MET A 182 18.85 -10.99 14.01
N GLY A 183 19.74 -11.41 14.92
CA GLY A 183 20.64 -10.49 15.61
C GLY A 183 21.72 -11.19 16.43
N PRO A 184 22.73 -10.44 16.94
CA PRO A 184 23.73 -10.99 17.85
C PRO A 184 23.09 -11.38 19.19
N LYS A 185 23.73 -12.28 19.94
CA LYS A 185 23.25 -12.69 21.29
C LYS A 185 23.12 -11.52 22.29
N THR A 186 23.81 -10.41 22.03
CA THR A 186 23.73 -9.18 22.83
C THR A 186 22.48 -8.34 22.53
N ASP A 187 21.80 -8.58 21.41
CA ASP A 187 20.54 -7.94 21.08
C ASP A 187 19.38 -8.64 21.78
N ARG A 188 18.76 -7.96 22.75
CA ARG A 188 17.65 -8.50 23.54
C ARG A 188 16.41 -8.86 22.72
N MET A 189 16.30 -8.35 21.49
CA MET A 189 15.18 -8.65 20.58
C MET A 189 15.51 -9.78 19.61
N ALA A 190 16.74 -10.30 19.58
CA ALA A 190 17.13 -11.37 18.67
C ALA A 190 16.46 -12.69 19.06
N VAL A 191 15.91 -13.38 18.07
CA VAL A 191 15.35 -14.74 18.18
C VAL A 191 16.28 -15.75 17.54
N VAL A 192 16.94 -15.38 16.44
CA VAL A 192 17.91 -16.23 15.73
C VAL A 192 19.24 -15.52 15.50
N ASP A 193 20.32 -16.30 15.46
CA ASP A 193 21.64 -15.80 15.07
C ASP A 193 21.81 -15.70 13.55
N ASN A 194 22.98 -15.25 13.08
CA ASN A 194 23.31 -15.14 11.65
C ASN A 194 23.39 -16.49 10.91
N LYS A 195 23.25 -17.62 11.61
CA LYS A 195 23.15 -18.97 11.06
C LYS A 195 21.74 -19.56 11.24
N LEU A 196 20.75 -18.72 11.57
CA LEU A 196 19.34 -19.08 11.79
C LEU A 196 19.09 -20.01 12.99
N ARG A 197 20.02 -20.09 13.93
CA ARG A 197 19.84 -20.90 15.15
C ARG A 197 19.16 -20.06 16.22
N CYS A 198 18.20 -20.63 16.94
CA CYS A 198 17.54 -19.95 18.05
C CYS A 198 18.55 -19.54 19.12
N VAL A 199 18.59 -18.27 19.49
CA VAL A 199 19.49 -17.77 20.55
C VAL A 199 18.90 -18.00 21.95
N CYS A 200 17.59 -18.20 22.03
CA CYS A 200 16.84 -18.41 23.28
C CYS A 200 16.88 -19.85 23.80
N VAL A 201 17.54 -20.77 23.08
CA VAL A 201 17.64 -22.19 23.45
C VAL A 201 19.08 -22.44 23.90
N SER A 202 19.28 -22.46 25.21
CA SER A 202 20.46 -23.03 25.87
C SER A 202 20.04 -24.26 26.66
#